data_AF-A0A699YKY5-F1
#
_entry.id   AF-A0A699YKY5-F1
#
_cell.length_a   1.000
_cell.length_b   1.000
_cell.length_c   1.000
_cell.angle_alpha   90.00
_cell.angle_beta   90.00
_cell.angle_gamma   90.00
#
_symmetry.space_group_name_H-M   'P 1'
#
loop_
_entity.id
_entity.type
_entity.pdbx_description
1 polymer ?
#
loop_
_entity_poly.entity_id
_entity_poly.type
_entity_poly.pdbx_seq_one_letter_code
_entity_poly.pdbx_strand_id
1 'polypeptide(L)'
;ALAATKAVAETAISRLAADTAADLGLALDKQLKLEWHKVANTSTRCMRITQKDEKTVRSKLQAKYKLLGTTKDGCRFTSKALELQALRLQEASAAYEAVQRELVEQVVAVAHTFVEVWERVSALLAELDVLAGFADLAAHAPTPYTRPCMKASTYIKAGPGTGPAAAPSSTADSAVISVRDAIFARVGAGDCQQRGVSTFMAEMLETAAILKSASPASLVIIDELGRGTSTYDGFGLAWAISEHLLEVVAAPTLFATHFHELTEITGTTGVSNLHVSTFMDPKTGKLTMLYQIRTGPCDQSFGIQVAESANFPASVIALAREKLAQLEGTEVACLKRAAGMKRKAMDEAALPVADEQAAAMRARAFLADFAALPLLQPGAEAQDPNNRAASGGKVSPQALQRALDLMRGLEAEAELNPALATLLATQA
;
A
#
# COMPACT_ATOMS: atom_id res chain seq x y z
N ALA A 1 -35.65 -35.90 23.45
CA ALA A 1 -36.84 -36.64 22.95
C ALA A 1 -36.76 -36.91 21.44
N LEU A 2 -36.77 -35.87 20.59
CA LEU A 2 -36.74 -36.02 19.11
C LEU A 2 -35.56 -36.85 18.58
N ALA A 3 -34.36 -36.67 19.15
CA ALA A 3 -33.19 -37.49 18.81
C ALA A 3 -33.39 -38.98 19.13
N ALA A 4 -34.08 -39.32 20.22
CA ALA A 4 -34.41 -40.71 20.56
C ALA A 4 -35.44 -41.28 19.59
N THR A 5 -36.47 -40.51 19.22
CA THR A 5 -37.46 -40.90 18.20
C THR A 5 -36.81 -41.17 16.84
N LYS A 6 -35.84 -40.33 16.45
CA LYS A 6 -35.03 -40.51 15.24
C LYS A 6 -34.23 -41.82 15.29
N ALA A 7 -33.51 -42.06 16.39
CA ALA A 7 -32.71 -43.28 16.57
C ALA A 7 -33.57 -44.56 16.57
N VAL A 8 -34.77 -44.51 17.16
CA VAL A 8 -35.74 -45.62 17.13
C VAL A 8 -36.19 -45.92 15.70
N ALA A 9 -36.52 -44.89 14.91
CA ALA A 9 -36.91 -45.06 13.51
C ALA A 9 -35.76 -45.61 12.65
N GLU A 10 -34.52 -45.13 12.86
CA GLU A 10 -33.33 -45.65 12.18
C GLU A 10 -33.05 -47.12 12.54
N THR A 11 -33.18 -47.48 13.82
CA THR A 11 -33.02 -48.87 14.27
C THR A 11 -34.08 -49.79 13.65
N ALA A 12 -35.33 -49.32 13.58
CA ALA A 12 -36.43 -50.06 12.94
C ALA A 12 -36.20 -50.25 11.43
N ILE A 13 -35.70 -49.22 10.73
CA ILE A 13 -35.31 -49.30 9.32
C ILE A 13 -34.20 -50.34 9.12
N SER A 14 -33.16 -50.32 9.95
CA SER A 14 -32.06 -51.28 9.89
C SER A 14 -32.51 -52.72 10.17
N ARG A 15 -33.46 -52.91 11.08
CA ARG A 15 -34.07 -54.23 11.34
C ARG A 15 -34.88 -54.72 10.15
N LEU A 16 -35.77 -53.88 9.61
CA LEU A 16 -36.54 -54.20 8.40
C LEU A 16 -35.63 -54.49 7.20
N ALA A 17 -34.46 -53.84 7.16
CA ALA A 17 -33.45 -54.09 6.14
C ALA A 17 -32.83 -55.48 6.25
N ALA A 18 -32.47 -55.90 7.46
CA ALA A 18 -31.99 -57.26 7.72
C ALA A 18 -33.06 -58.32 7.44
N ASP A 19 -34.32 -58.07 7.83
CA ASP A 19 -35.45 -58.98 7.57
C ASP A 19 -35.70 -59.15 6.06
N THR A 20 -35.58 -58.05 5.29
CA THR A 20 -35.70 -58.07 3.82
C THR A 20 -34.56 -58.87 3.18
N ALA A 21 -33.34 -58.73 3.69
CA ALA A 21 -32.18 -59.49 3.21
C ALA A 21 -32.36 -61.00 3.46
N ALA A 22 -32.84 -61.38 4.64
CA ALA A 22 -33.14 -62.77 5.00
C ALA A 22 -34.25 -63.39 4.13
N ASP A 23 -35.34 -62.64 3.88
CA ASP A 23 -36.48 -63.08 3.04
C ASP A 23 -36.08 -63.34 1.58
N LEU A 24 -35.18 -62.51 1.05
CA LEU A 24 -34.66 -62.63 -0.32
C LEU A 24 -33.48 -63.60 -0.42
N GLY A 25 -32.88 -64.04 0.70
CA GLY A 25 -31.71 -64.92 0.73
C GLY A 25 -30.43 -64.24 0.23
N LEU A 26 -30.33 -62.92 0.39
CA LEU A 26 -29.22 -62.10 -0.11
C LEU A 26 -28.45 -61.48 1.06
N ALA A 27 -27.14 -61.29 0.87
CA ALA A 27 -26.33 -60.64 1.89
C ALA A 27 -26.55 -59.11 1.90
N LEU A 28 -26.95 -58.56 3.05
CA LEU A 28 -27.01 -57.11 3.30
C LEU A 28 -25.61 -56.49 3.15
N ASP A 29 -25.54 -55.28 2.61
CA ASP A 29 -24.34 -54.47 2.30
C ASP A 29 -23.38 -55.04 1.22
N LYS A 30 -23.54 -56.32 0.84
CA LYS A 30 -22.82 -56.94 -0.29
C LYS A 30 -23.65 -56.99 -1.56
N GLN A 31 -24.82 -57.63 -1.50
CA GLN A 31 -25.74 -57.80 -2.65
C GLN A 31 -26.95 -56.87 -2.57
N LEU A 32 -27.41 -56.56 -1.36
CA LEU A 32 -28.52 -55.67 -1.09
C LEU A 32 -28.04 -54.43 -0.33
N LYS A 33 -28.31 -53.22 -0.82
CA LYS A 33 -27.89 -51.96 -0.18
C LYS A 33 -29.08 -51.09 0.20
N LEU A 34 -29.06 -50.55 1.42
CA LEU A 34 -30.05 -49.61 1.91
C LEU A 34 -29.67 -48.17 1.49
N GLU A 35 -30.51 -47.52 0.69
CA GLU A 35 -30.24 -46.19 0.13
C GLU A 35 -31.47 -45.28 0.25
N TRP A 36 -31.26 -43.98 0.04
CA TRP A 36 -32.35 -43.03 -0.11
C TRP A 36 -32.74 -42.93 -1.58
N HIS A 37 -34.03 -43.07 -1.87
CA HIS A 37 -34.61 -42.76 -3.17
C HIS A 37 -35.37 -41.45 -3.07
N LYS A 38 -34.94 -40.44 -3.84
CA LYS A 38 -35.59 -39.13 -3.91
C LYS A 38 -36.44 -39.08 -5.18
N VAL A 39 -37.73 -38.84 -5.03
CA VAL A 39 -38.66 -38.60 -6.15
C VAL A 39 -39.37 -37.28 -5.91
N ALA A 40 -39.15 -36.30 -6.80
CA ALA A 40 -39.71 -34.95 -6.72
C ALA A 40 -39.61 -34.33 -5.31
N ASN A 41 -40.63 -34.49 -4.47
CA ASN A 41 -40.72 -33.92 -3.12
C ASN A 41 -40.66 -34.95 -1.97
N THR A 42 -40.52 -36.25 -2.24
CA THR A 42 -40.52 -37.30 -1.21
C THR A 42 -39.20 -38.08 -1.23
N SER A 43 -38.60 -38.25 -0.05
CA SER A 43 -37.42 -39.08 0.15
C SER A 43 -37.81 -40.34 0.91
N THR A 44 -37.68 -41.49 0.27
CA THR A 44 -38.08 -42.78 0.85
C THR A 44 -36.87 -43.68 0.98
N ARG A 45 -36.77 -44.44 2.07
CA ARG A 45 -35.76 -45.51 2.18
C ARG A 45 -36.12 -46.65 1.24
N CYS A 46 -35.14 -47.06 0.45
CA CYS A 46 -35.30 -48.14 -0.51
C CYS A 46 -34.12 -49.11 -0.42
N MET A 47 -34.36 -50.33 -0.90
CA MET A 47 -33.34 -51.31 -1.15
C MET A 47 -32.91 -51.27 -2.61
N ARG A 48 -31.61 -51.35 -2.84
CA ARG A 48 -31.02 -51.51 -4.16
C ARG A 48 -30.41 -52.90 -4.29
N ILE A 49 -30.76 -53.59 -5.37
CA ILE A 49 -30.24 -54.90 -5.77
C ILE A 49 -29.61 -54.80 -7.17
N THR A 50 -28.56 -55.58 -7.44
CA THR A 50 -27.94 -55.61 -8.78
C THR A 50 -28.88 -56.27 -9.81
N GLN A 51 -28.72 -55.94 -11.10
CA GLN A 51 -29.53 -56.58 -12.16
C GLN A 51 -29.26 -58.09 -12.32
N LYS A 52 -28.10 -58.58 -11.86
CA LYS A 52 -27.77 -60.01 -11.89
C LYS A 52 -28.55 -60.77 -10.82
N ASP A 53 -28.58 -60.22 -9.60
CA ASP A 53 -29.29 -60.81 -8.46
C ASP A 53 -30.81 -60.55 -8.52
N GLU A 54 -31.28 -59.49 -9.19
CA GLU A 54 -32.71 -59.26 -9.38
C GLU A 54 -33.38 -60.42 -10.13
N LYS A 55 -32.70 -61.00 -11.13
CA LYS A 55 -33.22 -62.12 -11.93
C LYS A 55 -33.48 -63.37 -11.11
N THR A 56 -32.71 -63.60 -10.04
CA THR A 56 -32.85 -64.78 -9.18
C THR A 56 -34.00 -64.64 -8.18
N VAL A 57 -34.41 -63.40 -7.86
CA VAL A 57 -35.41 -63.12 -6.83
C VAL A 57 -36.66 -62.40 -7.38
N ARG A 58 -36.78 -62.28 -8.70
CA ARG A 58 -37.83 -61.53 -9.42
C ARG A 58 -39.27 -61.91 -9.02
N SER A 59 -39.53 -63.21 -8.87
CA SER A 59 -40.86 -63.71 -8.49
C SER A 59 -41.28 -63.27 -7.08
N LYS A 60 -40.35 -63.32 -6.11
CA LYS A 60 -40.58 -62.86 -4.74
C LYS A 60 -40.68 -61.33 -4.65
N LEU A 61 -39.86 -60.61 -5.42
CA LEU A 61 -39.89 -59.14 -5.47
C LEU A 61 -41.23 -58.62 -5.96
N GLN A 62 -41.78 -59.18 -7.05
CA GLN A 62 -43.08 -58.76 -7.60
C GLN A 62 -44.28 -59.14 -6.73
N ALA A 63 -44.15 -60.19 -5.91
CA ALA A 63 -45.23 -60.66 -5.05
C ALA A 63 -45.40 -59.83 -3.75
N LYS A 64 -44.30 -59.37 -3.14
CA LYS A 64 -44.31 -58.80 -1.78
C LYS A 64 -43.79 -57.37 -1.69
N TYR A 65 -42.99 -56.91 -2.66
CA TYR A 65 -42.31 -55.62 -2.62
C TYR A 65 -42.79 -54.69 -3.72
N LYS A 66 -42.72 -53.38 -3.46
CA LYS A 66 -43.09 -52.34 -4.42
C LYS A 66 -41.85 -51.86 -5.16
N LEU A 67 -41.86 -52.00 -6.48
CA LEU A 67 -40.80 -51.52 -7.34
C LEU A 67 -40.85 -49.99 -7.45
N LEU A 68 -39.73 -49.32 -7.20
CA LEU A 68 -39.62 -47.85 -7.33
C LEU A 68 -39.02 -47.42 -8.67
N GLY A 69 -38.15 -48.26 -9.24
CA GLY A 69 -37.57 -48.01 -10.56
C GLY A 69 -36.34 -48.87 -10.82
N THR A 70 -36.02 -49.06 -12.10
CA THR A 70 -34.85 -49.82 -12.54
C THR A 70 -33.88 -48.86 -13.23
N THR A 71 -32.62 -48.88 -12.80
CA THR A 71 -31.53 -48.10 -13.37
C THR A 71 -30.42 -49.02 -13.89
N LYS A 72 -29.45 -48.47 -14.64
CA LYS A 72 -28.27 -49.22 -15.11
C LYS A 72 -27.50 -49.87 -13.96
N ASP A 73 -27.51 -49.23 -12.79
CA ASP A 73 -26.78 -49.67 -11.58
C ASP A 73 -27.54 -50.68 -10.70
N GLY A 74 -28.75 -51.08 -11.09
CA GLY A 74 -29.59 -52.00 -10.34
C GLY A 74 -31.05 -51.59 -10.25
N CYS A 75 -31.81 -52.44 -9.57
CA CYS A 75 -33.24 -52.29 -9.33
C CYS A 75 -33.48 -51.76 -7.92
N ARG A 76 -34.36 -50.76 -7.77
CA ARG A 76 -34.74 -50.18 -6.48
C ARG A 76 -36.17 -50.57 -6.12
N PHE A 77 -36.35 -51.03 -4.88
CA PHE A 77 -37.65 -51.43 -4.37
C PHE A 77 -37.79 -51.06 -2.89
N THR A 78 -39.02 -51.07 -2.40
CA THR A 78 -39.34 -50.79 -0.99
C THR A 78 -40.51 -51.64 -0.52
N SER A 79 -40.78 -51.62 0.78
CA SER A 79 -41.93 -52.30 1.40
C SER A 79 -42.79 -51.28 2.13
N LYS A 80 -44.09 -51.55 2.31
CA LYS A 80 -45.00 -50.65 3.06
C LYS A 80 -44.48 -50.33 4.46
N ALA A 81 -43.84 -51.30 5.11
CA ALA A 81 -43.24 -51.12 6.43
C ALA A 81 -42.02 -50.19 6.39
N LEU A 82 -41.16 -50.33 5.36
CA LEU A 82 -39.99 -49.46 5.16
C LEU A 82 -40.40 -48.04 4.77
N GLU A 83 -41.41 -47.88 3.91
CA GLU A 83 -42.01 -46.58 3.57
C GLU A 83 -42.54 -45.86 4.81
N LEU A 84 -43.27 -46.56 5.70
CA LEU A 84 -43.82 -45.98 6.93
C LEU A 84 -42.73 -45.52 7.91
N GLN A 85 -41.68 -46.32 8.12
CA GLN A 85 -40.58 -45.92 9.01
C GLN A 85 -39.72 -44.80 8.40
N ALA A 86 -39.57 -44.76 7.07
CA ALA A 86 -38.88 -43.67 6.38
C ALA A 86 -39.62 -42.33 6.56
N LEU A 87 -40.96 -42.34 6.46
CA LEU A 87 -41.79 -41.17 6.75
C LEU A 87 -41.61 -40.69 8.20
N ARG A 88 -41.69 -41.61 9.16
CA ARG A 88 -41.46 -41.28 10.59
C ARG A 88 -40.07 -40.69 10.84
N LEU A 89 -39.05 -41.24 10.19
CA LEU A 89 -37.69 -40.72 10.29
C LEU A 89 -37.58 -39.31 9.69
N GLN A 90 -38.24 -39.07 8.55
CA GLN A 90 -38.25 -37.77 7.89
C GLN A 90 -38.96 -36.71 8.75
N GLU A 91 -40.13 -37.04 9.31
CA GLU A 91 -40.88 -36.17 10.22
C GLU A 91 -40.06 -35.85 11.49
N ALA A 92 -39.48 -36.88 12.12
CA ALA A 92 -38.66 -36.69 13.32
C ALA A 92 -37.38 -35.88 13.03
N SER A 93 -36.76 -36.07 11.85
CA SER A 93 -35.58 -35.30 11.45
C SER A 93 -35.94 -33.84 11.14
N ALA A 94 -37.04 -33.59 10.44
CA ALA A 94 -37.51 -32.23 10.17
C ALA A 94 -37.86 -31.48 11.46
N ALA A 95 -38.55 -32.14 12.40
CA ALA A 95 -38.85 -31.57 13.71
C ALA A 95 -37.57 -31.29 14.53
N TYR A 96 -36.59 -32.19 14.49
CA TYR A 96 -35.30 -32.00 15.15
C TYR A 96 -34.54 -30.80 14.55
N GLU A 97 -34.46 -30.70 13.23
CA GLU A 97 -33.79 -29.59 12.53
C GLU A 97 -34.47 -28.25 12.80
N ALA A 98 -35.80 -28.22 12.91
CA ALA A 98 -36.54 -27.01 13.26
C ALA A 98 -36.14 -26.49 14.65
N VAL A 99 -36.15 -27.37 15.67
CA VAL A 99 -35.73 -27.01 17.03
C VAL A 99 -34.25 -26.65 17.09
N GLN A 100 -33.39 -27.36 16.35
CA GLN A 100 -31.97 -27.03 16.28
C GLN A 100 -31.75 -25.63 15.71
N ARG A 101 -32.46 -25.26 14.64
CA ARG A 101 -32.35 -23.93 14.03
C ARG A 101 -32.72 -22.83 15.01
N GLU A 102 -33.82 -23.01 15.73
CA GLU A 102 -34.26 -22.07 16.77
C GLU A 102 -33.21 -21.92 17.87
N LEU A 103 -32.62 -23.03 18.33
CA LEU A 103 -31.55 -22.99 19.33
C LEU A 103 -30.30 -22.25 18.82
N VAL A 104 -29.89 -22.49 17.57
CA VAL A 104 -28.75 -21.76 16.97
C VAL A 104 -29.05 -20.27 16.89
N GLU A 105 -30.26 -19.88 16.50
CA GLU A 105 -30.67 -18.48 16.44
C GLU A 105 -30.61 -17.81 17.81
N GLN A 106 -31.05 -18.50 18.87
CA GLN A 106 -30.92 -18.02 20.25
C GLN A 106 -29.46 -17.86 20.68
N VAL A 107 -28.59 -18.83 20.35
CA VAL A 107 -27.14 -18.74 20.66
C VAL A 107 -26.50 -17.55 19.94
N VAL A 108 -26.84 -17.33 18.66
CA VAL A 108 -26.34 -16.19 17.89
C VAL A 108 -26.88 -14.88 18.47
N ALA A 109 -28.14 -14.82 18.87
CA ALA A 109 -28.72 -13.64 19.51
C ALA A 109 -28.01 -13.30 20.85
N VAL A 110 -27.67 -14.32 21.66
CA VAL A 110 -26.87 -14.12 22.88
C VAL A 110 -25.47 -13.65 22.53
N ALA A 111 -24.80 -14.25 21.54
CA ALA A 111 -23.47 -13.81 21.10
C ALA A 111 -23.46 -12.36 20.59
N HIS A 112 -24.54 -11.93 19.92
CA HIS A 112 -24.70 -10.56 19.43
C HIS A 112 -24.67 -9.53 20.57
N THR A 113 -25.11 -9.88 21.78
CA THR A 113 -25.05 -8.96 22.93
C THR A 113 -23.62 -8.60 23.35
N PHE A 114 -22.62 -9.38 22.93
CA PHE A 114 -21.21 -9.16 23.25
C PHE A 114 -20.43 -8.44 22.13
N VAL A 115 -21.07 -8.06 21.01
CA VAL A 115 -20.38 -7.47 19.86
C VAL A 115 -19.57 -6.23 20.24
N GLU A 116 -20.16 -5.30 21.01
CA GLU A 116 -19.45 -4.08 21.43
C GLU A 116 -18.20 -4.38 22.29
N VAL A 117 -18.23 -5.47 23.07
CA VAL A 117 -17.08 -5.90 23.87
C VAL A 117 -15.98 -6.42 22.94
N TRP A 118 -16.34 -7.25 21.96
CA TRP A 118 -15.39 -7.80 20.99
C TRP A 118 -14.81 -6.73 20.06
N GLU A 119 -15.57 -5.71 19.69
CA GLU A 119 -15.07 -4.57 18.93
C GLU A 119 -13.98 -3.80 19.70
N ARG A 120 -14.17 -3.58 21.01
CA ARG A 120 -13.16 -2.94 21.88
C ARG A 120 -11.92 -3.81 22.04
N VAL A 121 -12.10 -5.12 22.25
CA VAL A 121 -10.98 -6.06 22.34
C VAL A 121 -10.20 -6.10 21.02
N SER A 122 -10.88 -6.10 19.88
CA SER A 122 -10.26 -6.06 18.56
C SER A 122 -9.41 -4.80 18.36
N ALA A 123 -9.93 -3.62 18.75
CA ALA A 123 -9.18 -2.37 18.67
C ALA A 123 -7.92 -2.38 19.55
N LEU A 124 -8.03 -2.89 20.78
CA LEU A 124 -6.89 -3.02 21.70
C LEU A 124 -5.84 -4.00 21.20
N LEU A 125 -6.26 -5.15 20.65
CA LEU A 125 -5.35 -6.11 20.04
C LEU A 125 -4.65 -5.55 18.81
N ALA A 126 -5.34 -4.76 17.99
CA ALA A 126 -4.74 -4.10 16.84
C ALA A 126 -3.70 -3.05 17.27
N GLU A 127 -3.98 -2.27 18.32
CA GLU A 127 -3.02 -1.31 18.88
C GLU A 127 -1.77 -2.03 19.42
N LEU A 128 -1.97 -3.12 20.17
CA LEU A 128 -0.88 -3.92 20.71
C LEU A 128 -0.02 -4.54 19.59
N ASP A 129 -0.64 -5.08 18.55
CA ASP A 129 0.05 -5.69 17.41
C ASP A 129 0.92 -4.68 16.65
N VAL A 130 0.39 -3.48 16.39
CA VAL A 130 1.14 -2.40 15.73
C VAL A 130 2.33 -1.95 16.59
N LEU A 131 2.11 -1.72 17.89
CA LEU A 131 3.17 -1.29 18.80
C LEU A 131 4.25 -2.36 18.98
N ALA A 132 3.84 -3.63 19.09
CA ALA A 132 4.78 -4.75 19.14
C ALA A 132 5.58 -4.88 17.84
N GLY A 133 4.93 -4.71 16.68
CA GLY A 133 5.60 -4.70 15.38
C GLY A 133 6.63 -3.57 15.24
N PHE A 134 6.32 -2.37 15.73
CA PHE A 134 7.28 -1.26 15.77
C PHE A 134 8.44 -1.51 16.72
N ALA A 135 8.19 -2.09 17.89
CA ALA A 135 9.24 -2.44 18.84
C ALA A 135 10.18 -3.52 18.27
N ASP A 136 9.62 -4.55 17.63
CA ASP A 136 10.38 -5.62 16.99
C ASP A 136 11.27 -5.08 15.85
N LEU A 137 10.70 -4.22 14.98
CA LEU A 137 11.44 -3.55 13.91
C LEU A 137 12.57 -2.67 14.46
N ALA A 138 12.30 -1.92 15.53
CA ALA A 138 13.27 -1.02 16.13
C ALA A 138 14.46 -1.79 16.76
N ALA A 139 14.21 -2.94 17.36
CA ALA A 139 15.23 -3.75 18.03
C ALA A 139 16.05 -4.62 17.05
N HIS A 140 15.43 -5.12 15.97
CA HIS A 140 16.07 -6.06 15.04
C HIS A 140 16.60 -5.41 13.75
N ALA A 141 16.49 -4.08 13.60
CA ALA A 141 17.13 -3.38 12.50
C ALA A 141 18.67 -3.54 12.55
N PRO A 142 19.37 -3.51 11.40
CA PRO A 142 20.84 -3.62 11.35
C PRO A 142 21.58 -2.61 12.25
N THR A 143 20.94 -1.46 12.48
CA THR A 143 21.28 -0.48 13.51
C THR A 143 20.00 -0.18 14.30
N PRO A 144 19.98 -0.37 15.63
CA PRO A 144 18.77 -0.16 16.42
C PRO A 144 18.21 1.25 16.25
N TYR A 145 16.89 1.36 16.11
CA TYR A 145 16.25 2.65 15.94
C TYR A 145 16.23 3.41 17.27
N THR A 146 16.45 4.72 17.21
CA THR A 146 16.38 5.60 18.39
C THR A 146 15.05 6.35 18.43
N ARG A 147 14.52 6.57 19.63
CA ARG A 147 13.28 7.34 19.81
C ARG A 147 13.51 8.80 19.43
N PRO A 148 12.77 9.37 18.46
CA PRO A 148 12.93 10.77 18.09
C PRO A 148 12.32 11.70 19.15
N CYS A 149 12.95 12.86 19.36
CA CYS A 149 12.41 13.94 20.16
C CYS A 149 11.53 14.84 19.30
N MET A 150 10.23 14.88 19.60
CA MET A 150 9.26 15.69 18.88
C MET A 150 9.25 17.13 19.42
N LYS A 151 9.48 18.13 18.55
CA LYS A 151 9.39 19.56 18.89
C LYS A 151 8.28 20.26 18.09
N ALA A 152 7.77 21.35 18.64
CA ALA A 152 6.83 22.25 17.95
C ALA A 152 7.52 23.31 17.07
N SER A 153 8.86 23.29 16.99
CA SER A 153 9.66 24.18 16.12
C SER A 153 9.52 23.75 14.65
N THR A 154 10.15 24.43 13.69
CA THR A 154 10.32 23.94 12.30
C THR A 154 11.66 23.21 12.06
N TYR A 155 12.47 23.05 13.10
CA TYR A 155 13.84 22.55 13.02
C TYR A 155 13.89 21.02 12.91
N ILE A 156 14.65 20.50 11.93
CA ILE A 156 14.99 19.08 11.83
C ILE A 156 16.49 18.94 12.08
N LYS A 157 16.86 18.10 13.04
CA LYS A 157 18.25 17.70 13.25
C LYS A 157 18.33 16.20 13.39
N ALA A 158 18.96 15.58 12.42
CA ALA A 158 19.48 14.22 12.52
C ALA A 158 21.00 14.34 12.62
N GLY A 159 21.62 13.73 13.62
CA GLY A 159 23.06 13.81 13.79
C GLY A 159 23.65 12.52 14.38
N PRO A 160 24.87 12.16 13.99
CA PRO A 160 25.62 11.12 14.68
C PRO A 160 25.90 11.56 16.13
N GLY A 161 25.81 10.63 17.06
CA GLY A 161 26.23 10.83 18.43
C GLY A 161 27.72 11.16 18.47
N THR A 162 28.17 11.82 19.52
CA THR A 162 29.57 12.18 19.78
C THR A 162 30.45 10.95 20.08
N GLY A 163 30.55 10.01 19.14
CA GLY A 163 31.39 8.82 19.20
C GLY A 163 32.29 8.72 17.96
N PRO A 164 33.54 8.25 18.09
CA PRO A 164 34.44 8.12 16.94
C PRO A 164 34.03 6.91 16.09
N ALA A 165 33.83 7.15 14.80
CA ALA A 165 33.71 6.16 13.72
C ALA A 165 32.49 5.21 13.77
N ALA A 166 31.34 5.67 13.23
CA ALA A 166 30.30 4.80 12.73
C ALA A 166 30.10 5.01 11.21
N ALA A 167 29.98 3.90 10.47
CA ALA A 167 29.64 3.85 9.06
C ALA A 167 28.32 4.61 8.76
N PRO A 168 28.00 4.98 7.50
CA PRO A 168 26.74 5.63 7.16
C PRO A 168 25.57 4.68 7.44
N SER A 169 25.09 4.73 8.68
CA SER A 169 23.86 4.10 9.13
C SER A 169 22.69 4.90 8.59
N SER A 170 21.68 4.21 8.03
CA SER A 170 20.41 4.82 7.63
C SER A 170 19.56 5.28 8.83
N THR A 171 20.05 5.08 10.05
CA THR A 171 19.37 5.45 11.31
C THR A 171 20.23 6.47 12.05
N ALA A 172 19.59 7.52 12.57
CA ALA A 172 20.28 8.56 13.32
C ALA A 172 20.44 8.14 14.80
N ASP A 173 21.62 8.36 15.38
CA ASP A 173 21.87 8.13 16.82
C ASP A 173 21.02 9.05 17.71
N SER A 174 20.63 10.20 17.17
CA SER A 174 19.62 11.07 17.77
C SER A 174 18.89 11.85 16.68
N ALA A 175 17.58 11.96 16.83
CA ALA A 175 16.73 12.71 15.90
C ALA A 175 15.83 13.68 16.68
N VAL A 176 15.86 14.95 16.30
CA VAL A 176 14.89 15.96 16.72
C VAL A 176 14.04 16.29 15.50
N ILE A 177 12.78 15.92 15.56
CA ILE A 177 11.83 16.06 14.46
C ILE A 177 10.73 17.04 14.88
N SER A 178 10.36 17.89 13.94
CA SER A 178 9.28 18.83 14.11
C SER A 178 8.04 18.33 13.39
N VAL A 179 6.86 18.45 14.01
CA VAL A 179 5.60 18.07 13.35
C VAL A 179 5.39 18.98 12.15
N ARG A 180 5.21 18.38 10.98
CA ARG A 180 4.95 19.06 9.72
C ARG A 180 3.49 18.87 9.34
N ASP A 181 2.92 19.85 8.64
CA ASP A 181 1.56 19.75 8.10
C ASP A 181 1.51 18.87 6.83
N ALA A 182 2.52 18.99 5.97
CA ALA A 182 2.66 18.24 4.73
C ALA A 182 4.13 18.06 4.32
N ILE A 183 4.38 16.99 3.58
CA ILE A 183 5.65 16.75 2.88
C ILE A 183 5.37 16.87 1.38
N PHE A 184 5.90 17.91 0.76
CA PHE A 184 5.85 18.13 -0.67
C PHE A 184 7.13 17.59 -1.29
N ALA A 185 7.00 16.69 -2.25
CA ALA A 185 8.14 16.10 -2.92
C ALA A 185 7.92 16.16 -4.43
N ARG A 186 8.88 16.78 -5.11
CA ARG A 186 9.09 16.63 -6.55
C ARG A 186 10.38 15.84 -6.72
N VAL A 187 10.24 14.53 -6.94
CA VAL A 187 11.36 13.61 -7.12
C VAL A 187 11.17 12.85 -8.43
N GLY A 188 12.06 13.10 -9.38
CA GLY A 188 12.20 12.28 -10.58
C GLY A 188 11.72 12.87 -11.90
N ALA A 189 12.14 12.15 -12.94
CA ALA A 189 11.86 12.33 -14.35
C ALA A 189 11.18 11.06 -14.90
N GLY A 190 10.00 10.74 -14.37
CA GLY A 190 9.18 9.63 -14.85
C GLY A 190 8.22 10.11 -15.94
N ASP A 191 8.44 9.68 -17.18
CA ASP A 191 7.54 10.01 -18.29
C ASP A 191 6.15 9.42 -18.06
N CYS A 192 5.17 10.27 -17.73
CA CYS A 192 3.77 9.88 -17.67
C CYS A 192 3.14 9.90 -19.07
N GLN A 193 3.68 9.13 -20.03
CA GLN A 193 3.18 9.08 -21.42
C GLN A 193 1.67 8.76 -21.48
N GLN A 194 1.15 7.99 -20.52
CA GLN A 194 -0.26 7.62 -20.42
C GLN A 194 -1.20 8.81 -20.13
N ARG A 195 -0.70 9.93 -19.59
CA ARG A 195 -1.50 11.14 -19.31
C ARG A 195 -1.53 12.15 -20.45
N GLY A 196 -0.73 11.94 -21.51
CA GLY A 196 -0.70 12.84 -22.68
C GLY A 196 -0.20 14.26 -22.38
N VAL A 197 0.50 14.47 -21.26
CA VAL A 197 1.08 15.76 -20.86
C VAL A 197 2.59 15.69 -21.04
N SER A 198 3.19 16.78 -21.54
CA SER A 198 4.65 16.90 -21.63
C SER A 198 5.28 16.73 -20.24
N THR A 199 6.43 16.08 -20.17
CA THR A 199 7.19 15.86 -18.93
C THR A 199 7.48 17.18 -18.23
N PHE A 200 7.95 18.19 -18.97
CA PHE A 200 8.18 19.53 -18.44
C PHE A 200 6.89 20.19 -17.93
N MET A 201 5.77 20.00 -18.63
CA MET A 201 4.49 20.54 -18.18
C MET A 201 4.01 19.89 -16.88
N ALA A 202 4.20 18.58 -16.72
CA ALA A 202 3.91 17.89 -15.46
C ALA A 202 4.77 18.44 -14.31
N GLU A 203 6.08 18.63 -14.54
CA GLU A 203 7.00 19.24 -13.56
C GLU A 203 6.52 20.63 -13.13
N MET A 204 6.08 21.46 -14.07
CA MET A 204 5.59 22.81 -13.78
C MET A 204 4.27 22.81 -13.00
N LEU A 205 3.36 21.89 -13.32
CA LEU A 205 2.09 21.75 -12.60
C LEU A 205 2.29 21.26 -11.17
N GLU A 206 3.17 20.27 -10.97
CA GLU A 206 3.55 19.78 -9.64
C GLU A 206 4.19 20.90 -8.83
N THR A 207 5.14 21.63 -9.42
CA THR A 207 5.80 22.75 -8.74
C THR A 207 4.80 23.87 -8.41
N ALA A 208 3.88 24.18 -9.31
CA ALA A 208 2.81 25.14 -9.04
C ALA A 208 1.89 24.69 -7.90
N ALA A 209 1.58 23.40 -7.79
CA ALA A 209 0.80 22.86 -6.67
C ALA A 209 1.56 22.98 -5.34
N ILE A 210 2.87 22.72 -5.35
CA ILE A 210 3.75 22.88 -4.18
C ILE A 210 3.75 24.36 -3.75
N LEU A 211 4.03 25.29 -4.66
CA LEU A 211 4.11 26.72 -4.32
C LEU A 211 2.79 27.29 -3.80
N LYS A 212 1.65 26.78 -4.29
CA LYS A 212 0.31 27.21 -3.85
C LYS A 212 -0.12 26.62 -2.51
N SER A 213 0.36 25.42 -2.17
CA SER A 213 -0.13 24.65 -1.01
C SER A 213 0.86 24.63 0.16
N ALA A 214 2.14 24.89 -0.12
CA ALA A 214 3.18 24.86 0.90
C ALA A 214 2.98 25.98 1.93
N SER A 215 3.20 25.62 3.19
CA SER A 215 3.21 26.55 4.32
C SER A 215 4.60 26.57 4.97
N PRO A 216 4.88 27.53 5.88
CA PRO A 216 6.13 27.54 6.64
C PRO A 216 6.35 26.28 7.50
N ALA A 217 5.28 25.54 7.81
CA ALA A 217 5.32 24.29 8.57
C ALA A 217 5.51 23.04 7.68
N SER A 218 5.59 23.20 6.36
CA SER A 218 5.74 22.09 5.41
C SER A 218 7.20 21.71 5.19
N LEU A 219 7.46 20.48 4.75
CA LEU A 219 8.78 20.06 4.23
C LEU A 219 8.70 20.00 2.72
N VAL A 220 9.55 20.75 2.02
CA VAL A 220 9.61 20.74 0.55
C VAL A 220 10.88 20.03 0.10
N ILE A 221 10.77 19.11 -0.84
CA ILE A 221 11.88 18.37 -1.44
C ILE A 221 11.75 18.51 -2.95
N ILE A 222 12.77 19.09 -3.59
CA ILE A 222 12.83 19.30 -5.03
C ILE A 222 14.12 18.66 -5.54
N ASP A 223 13.99 17.85 -6.59
CA ASP A 223 15.12 17.16 -7.21
C ASP A 223 15.19 17.46 -8.71
N GLU A 224 16.26 18.11 -9.17
CA GLU A 224 16.57 18.47 -10.57
C GLU A 224 15.49 19.27 -11.33
N LEU A 225 15.00 20.37 -10.75
CA LEU A 225 13.98 21.22 -11.40
C LEU A 225 14.55 21.94 -12.63
N GLY A 226 13.78 21.97 -13.72
CA GLY A 226 14.15 22.72 -14.93
C GLY A 226 14.97 21.94 -15.96
N ARG A 227 15.13 20.62 -15.80
CA ARG A 227 15.83 19.75 -16.76
C ARG A 227 15.11 19.61 -18.12
N GLY A 228 13.78 19.76 -18.14
CA GLY A 228 12.96 19.56 -19.35
C GLY A 228 12.88 20.75 -20.33
N THR A 229 13.66 21.82 -20.11
CA THR A 229 13.64 23.05 -20.91
C THR A 229 15.05 23.53 -21.27
N SER A 230 15.18 24.68 -21.93
CA SER A 230 16.49 25.29 -22.22
C SER A 230 17.26 25.54 -20.91
N THR A 231 18.59 25.40 -20.94
CA THR A 231 19.42 25.50 -19.72
C THR A 231 19.22 26.82 -18.99
N TYR A 232 19.15 27.93 -19.72
CA TYR A 232 18.93 29.26 -19.14
C TYR A 232 17.50 29.46 -18.62
N ASP A 233 16.48 28.95 -19.31
CA ASP A 233 15.10 29.04 -18.82
C ASP A 233 14.90 28.16 -17.57
N GLY A 234 15.49 26.96 -17.58
CA GLY A 234 15.47 26.02 -16.46
C GLY A 234 16.15 26.59 -15.23
N PHE A 235 17.34 27.19 -15.41
CA PHE A 235 18.04 27.91 -14.34
C PHE A 235 17.22 29.09 -13.81
N GLY A 236 16.67 29.93 -14.70
CA GLY A 236 15.87 31.09 -14.29
C GLY A 236 14.63 30.70 -13.47
N LEU A 237 13.94 29.62 -13.86
CA LEU A 237 12.82 29.06 -13.11
C LEU A 237 13.28 28.50 -11.76
N ALA A 238 14.35 27.70 -11.74
CA ALA A 238 14.88 27.12 -10.51
C ALA A 238 15.29 28.20 -9.49
N TRP A 239 15.93 29.28 -9.97
CA TRP A 239 16.29 30.43 -9.15
C TRP A 239 15.05 31.11 -8.56
N ALA A 240 14.10 31.52 -9.41
CA ALA A 240 12.90 32.25 -8.98
C ALA A 240 12.04 31.42 -8.00
N ILE A 241 11.97 30.11 -8.21
CA ILE A 241 11.22 29.19 -7.34
C ILE A 241 11.92 29.01 -6.00
N SER A 242 13.26 28.91 -5.99
CA SER A 242 14.04 28.84 -4.76
C SER A 242 13.90 30.12 -3.92
N GLU A 243 13.98 31.28 -4.57
CA GLU A 243 13.77 32.58 -3.93
C GLU A 243 12.35 32.71 -3.36
N HIS A 244 11.32 32.29 -4.11
CA HIS A 244 9.94 32.30 -3.62
C HIS A 244 9.73 31.38 -2.40
N LEU A 245 10.33 30.18 -2.41
CA LEU A 245 10.25 29.24 -1.29
C LEU A 245 10.98 29.78 -0.04
N LEU A 246 12.07 30.53 -0.24
CA LEU A 246 12.85 31.13 0.83
C LEU A 246 12.15 32.36 1.44
N GLU A 247 11.70 33.29 0.61
CA GLU A 247 11.21 34.60 1.06
C GLU A 247 9.71 34.63 1.35
N VAL A 248 8.90 33.98 0.51
CA VAL A 248 7.43 34.06 0.59
C VAL A 248 6.86 32.94 1.42
N VAL A 249 7.25 31.69 1.10
CA VAL A 249 6.72 30.50 1.79
C VAL A 249 7.45 30.25 3.11
N ALA A 250 8.76 30.53 3.16
CA ALA A 250 9.64 30.27 4.30
C ALA A 250 9.58 28.81 4.81
N ALA A 251 9.36 27.86 3.90
CA ALA A 251 9.31 26.44 4.22
C ALA A 251 10.72 25.83 4.23
N PRO A 252 11.04 24.95 5.20
CA PRO A 252 12.24 24.12 5.14
C PRO A 252 12.28 23.31 3.83
N THR A 253 13.26 23.61 2.98
CA THR A 253 13.35 23.10 1.61
C THR A 253 14.68 22.39 1.38
N LEU A 254 14.64 21.19 0.80
CA LEU A 254 15.79 20.49 0.24
C LEU A 254 15.72 20.61 -1.28
N PHE A 255 16.72 21.24 -1.88
CA PHE A 255 16.79 21.45 -3.33
C PHE A 255 18.04 20.78 -3.90
N ALA A 256 17.87 19.64 -4.55
CA ALA A 256 18.93 18.98 -5.30
C ALA A 256 18.94 19.52 -6.74
N THR A 257 20.10 19.96 -7.21
CA THR A 257 20.26 20.60 -8.52
C THR A 257 21.59 20.25 -9.15
N HIS A 258 21.64 20.33 -10.49
CA HIS A 258 22.87 20.29 -11.28
C HIS A 258 23.36 21.69 -11.68
N PHE A 259 22.58 22.75 -11.41
CA PHE A 259 22.96 24.14 -11.66
C PHE A 259 23.92 24.62 -10.58
N HIS A 260 25.21 24.76 -10.93
CA HIS A 260 26.23 25.27 -10.02
C HIS A 260 26.01 26.75 -9.69
N GLU A 261 25.42 27.49 -10.61
CA GLU A 261 25.10 28.90 -10.47
C GLU A 261 24.07 29.15 -9.35
N LEU A 262 23.21 28.16 -9.04
CA LEU A 262 22.25 28.28 -7.94
C LEU A 262 22.95 28.34 -6.57
N THR A 263 24.22 27.90 -6.49
CA THR A 263 25.01 27.98 -5.25
C THR A 263 25.31 29.41 -4.81
N GLU A 264 25.18 30.40 -5.71
CA GLU A 264 25.37 31.82 -5.43
C GLU A 264 24.28 32.41 -4.52
N ILE A 265 23.14 31.73 -4.35
CA ILE A 265 22.06 32.16 -3.46
C ILE A 265 22.44 32.12 -1.97
N THR A 266 23.64 31.63 -1.63
CA THR A 266 24.19 31.54 -0.25
C THR A 266 24.44 32.85 0.47
N GLY A 267 24.25 34.01 -0.16
CA GLY A 267 24.31 35.32 0.48
C GLY A 267 23.10 35.65 1.35
N THR A 268 21.99 34.91 1.20
CA THR A 268 20.72 35.18 1.89
C THR A 268 20.61 34.37 3.19
N THR A 269 20.07 34.97 4.24
CA THR A 269 19.90 34.30 5.55
C THR A 269 19.05 33.05 5.43
N GLY A 270 19.55 31.91 5.91
CA GLY A 270 18.80 30.64 5.94
C GLY A 270 19.13 29.66 4.81
N VAL A 271 20.06 30.00 3.91
CA VAL A 271 20.55 29.12 2.85
C VAL A 271 21.86 28.45 3.27
N SER A 272 22.00 27.15 2.99
CA SER A 272 23.26 26.41 3.18
C SER A 272 23.50 25.48 2.00
N ASN A 273 24.64 25.64 1.32
CA ASN A 273 25.06 24.71 0.28
C ASN A 273 25.60 23.42 0.89
N LEU A 274 25.14 22.30 0.33
CA LEU A 274 25.59 20.97 0.65
C LEU A 274 25.92 20.24 -0.66
N HIS A 275 26.94 19.39 -0.66
CA HIS A 275 27.28 18.54 -1.79
C HIS A 275 27.60 17.12 -1.34
N VAL A 276 27.49 16.16 -2.25
CA VAL A 276 27.91 14.78 -2.02
C VAL A 276 29.38 14.64 -2.39
N SER A 277 30.20 14.20 -1.44
CA SER A 277 31.63 14.06 -1.64
C SER A 277 32.00 12.86 -2.51
N THR A 278 33.02 13.06 -3.32
CA THR A 278 33.61 12.07 -4.21
C THR A 278 35.11 11.96 -3.91
N PHE A 279 35.66 10.76 -4.07
CA PHE A 279 37.09 10.52 -3.95
C PHE A 279 37.64 10.08 -5.29
N MET A 280 38.68 10.77 -5.75
CA MET A 280 39.42 10.39 -6.95
C MET A 280 40.76 9.80 -6.53
N ASP A 281 41.04 8.59 -6.97
CA ASP A 281 42.37 7.99 -6.75
C ASP A 281 43.37 8.64 -7.71
N PRO A 282 44.38 9.38 -7.22
CA PRO A 282 45.34 10.09 -8.06
C PRO A 282 46.23 9.15 -8.90
N LYS A 283 46.30 7.84 -8.55
CA LYS A 283 47.13 6.87 -9.29
C LYS A 283 46.37 6.15 -10.39
N THR A 284 45.09 5.84 -10.17
CA THR A 284 44.28 5.06 -11.11
C THR A 284 43.31 5.91 -11.91
N GLY A 285 43.10 7.17 -11.51
CA GLY A 285 42.09 8.05 -12.11
C GLY A 285 40.65 7.59 -11.85
N LYS A 286 40.44 6.59 -11.00
CA LYS A 286 39.13 6.01 -10.73
C LYS A 286 38.33 6.88 -9.76
N LEU A 287 37.11 7.22 -10.16
CA LEU A 287 36.16 7.95 -9.32
C LEU A 287 35.43 6.97 -8.38
N THR A 288 35.40 7.29 -7.09
CA THR A 288 34.63 6.55 -6.07
C THR A 288 33.68 7.52 -5.37
N MET A 289 32.38 7.23 -5.41
CA MET A 289 31.37 8.00 -4.69
C MET A 289 31.41 7.65 -3.21
N LEU A 290 31.60 8.63 -2.32
CA LEU A 290 31.67 8.39 -0.87
C LEU A 290 30.29 8.43 -0.19
N TYR A 291 29.27 8.96 -0.88
CA TYR A 291 27.92 9.16 -0.35
C TYR A 291 27.87 9.95 0.98
N GLN A 292 28.92 10.73 1.28
CA GLN A 292 28.94 11.62 2.45
C GLN A 292 28.56 13.03 2.03
N ILE A 293 27.60 13.63 2.73
CA ILE A 293 27.19 15.02 2.54
C ILE A 293 28.19 15.93 3.25
N ARG A 294 28.73 16.91 2.54
CA ARG A 294 29.64 17.92 3.06
C ARG A 294 29.09 19.32 2.82
N THR A 295 29.46 20.25 3.69
CA THR A 295 29.09 21.66 3.55
C THR A 295 29.91 22.35 2.46
N GLY A 296 29.28 23.27 1.74
CA GLY A 296 29.88 24.03 0.64
C GLY A 296 29.40 23.57 -0.73
N PRO A 297 29.66 24.36 -1.79
CA PRO A 297 29.40 23.98 -3.17
C PRO A 297 30.34 22.84 -3.61
N CYS A 298 30.02 22.22 -4.75
CA CYS A 298 30.90 21.25 -5.39
C CYS A 298 31.91 21.98 -6.28
N ASP A 299 33.21 21.67 -6.16
CA ASP A 299 34.26 22.38 -6.90
C ASP A 299 34.28 22.04 -8.40
N GLN A 300 33.85 20.83 -8.78
CA GLN A 300 33.95 20.33 -10.16
C GLN A 300 32.80 19.38 -10.54
N SER A 301 32.44 19.38 -11.82
CA SER A 301 31.54 18.39 -12.43
C SER A 301 32.31 17.12 -12.80
N PHE A 302 31.84 15.96 -12.34
CA PHE A 302 32.52 14.68 -12.57
C PHE A 302 31.98 13.90 -13.79
N GLY A 303 31.20 14.53 -14.67
CA GLY A 303 30.50 13.84 -15.76
C GLY A 303 31.43 13.11 -16.74
N ILE A 304 32.56 13.73 -17.11
CA ILE A 304 33.54 13.12 -18.02
C ILE A 304 34.27 11.96 -17.33
N GLN A 305 34.58 12.10 -16.04
CA GLN A 305 35.26 11.08 -15.23
C GLN A 305 34.36 9.86 -14.96
N VAL A 306 33.05 10.08 -14.84
CA VAL A 306 32.04 9.01 -14.81
C VAL A 306 32.01 8.28 -16.14
N ALA A 307 32.06 9.00 -17.27
CA ALA A 307 32.13 8.39 -18.61
C ALA A 307 33.42 7.58 -18.83
N GLU A 308 34.56 8.04 -18.31
CA GLU A 308 35.82 7.28 -18.28
C GLU A 308 35.67 5.98 -17.49
N SER A 309 35.04 6.06 -16.32
CA SER A 309 34.78 4.88 -15.46
C SER A 309 33.76 3.91 -16.09
N ALA A 310 32.90 4.39 -17.00
CA ALA A 310 31.97 3.60 -17.79
C ALA A 310 32.60 3.03 -19.09
N ASN A 311 33.92 3.17 -19.26
CA ASN A 311 34.69 2.70 -20.41
C ASN A 311 34.22 3.26 -21.75
N PHE A 312 33.87 4.56 -21.81
CA PHE A 312 33.63 5.23 -23.10
C PHE A 312 34.90 5.24 -23.98
N PRO A 313 34.75 5.28 -25.32
CA PRO A 313 35.89 5.37 -26.22
C PRO A 313 36.74 6.62 -25.93
N ALA A 314 38.06 6.46 -25.88
CA ALA A 314 39.00 7.55 -25.57
C ALA A 314 38.85 8.76 -26.53
N SER A 315 38.46 8.51 -27.78
CA SER A 315 38.17 9.57 -28.76
C SER A 315 36.99 10.46 -28.35
N VAL A 316 35.94 9.87 -27.76
CA VAL A 316 34.75 10.60 -27.28
C VAL A 316 35.11 11.43 -26.05
N ILE A 317 35.86 10.85 -25.12
CA ILE A 317 36.32 11.54 -23.90
C ILE A 317 37.23 12.72 -24.25
N ALA A 318 38.17 12.55 -25.17
CA ALA A 318 39.06 13.62 -25.62
C ALA A 318 38.28 14.79 -26.22
N LEU A 319 37.31 14.51 -27.09
CA LEU A 319 36.45 15.52 -27.70
C LEU A 319 35.56 16.23 -26.64
N ALA A 320 35.01 15.47 -25.69
CA ALA A 320 34.20 16.03 -24.62
C ALA A 320 35.00 17.00 -23.73
N ARG A 321 36.26 16.67 -23.42
CA ARG A 321 37.18 17.55 -22.66
C ARG A 321 37.50 18.84 -23.43
N GLU A 322 37.76 18.72 -24.74
CA GLU A 322 38.00 19.89 -25.58
C GLU A 322 36.78 20.82 -25.61
N LYS A 323 35.58 20.26 -25.73
CA LYS A 323 34.32 21.03 -25.73
C LYS A 323 34.02 21.68 -24.39
N LEU A 324 34.28 20.99 -23.28
CA LEU A 324 34.13 21.57 -21.95
C LEU A 324 35.02 22.81 -21.76
N ALA A 325 36.30 22.71 -22.14
CA ALA A 325 37.23 23.84 -22.06
C ALA A 325 36.80 25.04 -22.93
N GLN A 326 36.14 24.79 -24.08
CA GLN A 326 35.56 25.85 -24.92
C GLN A 326 34.38 26.54 -24.24
N LEU A 327 33.49 25.79 -23.57
CA LEU A 327 32.29 26.32 -22.94
C LEU A 327 32.60 27.11 -21.66
N GLU A 328 33.47 26.59 -20.80
CA GLU A 328 33.93 27.31 -19.58
C GLU A 328 34.58 28.65 -19.92
N GLY A 329 35.34 28.72 -21.02
CA GLY A 329 35.92 29.97 -21.51
C GLY A 329 34.91 30.98 -22.08
N THR A 330 33.75 30.51 -22.53
CA THR A 330 32.71 31.34 -23.18
C THR A 330 31.65 31.82 -22.19
N GLU A 331 31.34 31.03 -21.15
CA GLU A 331 30.36 31.36 -20.10
C GLU A 331 30.75 32.62 -19.33
N VAL A 332 32.03 32.79 -18.99
CA VAL A 332 32.56 33.99 -18.33
C VAL A 332 32.41 35.26 -19.20
N ALA A 333 32.37 35.10 -20.53
CA ALA A 333 32.19 36.21 -21.47
C ALA A 333 30.71 36.55 -21.75
N CYS A 334 29.83 35.55 -21.71
CA CYS A 334 28.39 35.72 -21.94
C CYS A 334 27.69 36.40 -20.74
N LEU A 335 28.06 36.04 -19.51
CA LEU A 335 27.49 36.58 -18.27
C LEU A 335 27.70 38.11 -18.13
N LYS A 336 28.82 38.65 -18.63
CA LYS A 336 29.06 40.11 -18.66
C LYS A 336 28.16 40.86 -19.65
N ARG A 337 27.56 40.14 -20.61
CA ARG A 337 26.78 40.73 -21.72
C ARG A 337 25.27 40.73 -21.44
N ALA A 338 24.79 39.79 -20.63
CA ALA A 338 23.38 39.67 -20.26
C ALA A 338 22.87 40.83 -19.36
N ALA A 339 23.75 41.49 -18.60
CA ALA A 339 23.41 42.65 -17.76
C ALA A 339 23.10 43.95 -18.55
N GLY A 340 23.20 43.96 -19.89
CA GLY A 340 23.27 45.20 -20.67
C GLY A 340 22.44 45.34 -21.94
N MET A 341 21.47 44.47 -22.28
CA MET A 341 20.77 44.56 -23.57
C MET A 341 19.23 44.59 -23.48
N LYS A 342 18.65 45.71 -23.92
CA LYS A 342 17.23 45.91 -24.22
C LYS A 342 16.81 45.03 -25.40
N ARG A 343 15.66 44.35 -25.26
CA ARG A 343 15.07 43.43 -26.25
C ARG A 343 14.63 44.18 -27.51
N LYS A 344 15.03 43.69 -28.69
CA LYS A 344 14.38 43.95 -29.99
C LYS A 344 13.65 42.67 -30.40
N ALA A 345 12.37 42.80 -30.73
CA ALA A 345 11.54 41.71 -31.22
C ALA A 345 11.97 41.27 -32.62
N MET A 346 12.00 39.96 -32.88
CA MET A 346 12.13 39.38 -34.22
C MET A 346 10.80 38.72 -34.60
N ASP A 347 10.39 38.95 -35.84
CA ASP A 347 9.17 38.47 -36.48
C ASP A 347 9.12 36.93 -36.61
N GLU A 348 7.95 36.37 -36.32
CA GLU A 348 7.62 34.95 -36.52
C GLU A 348 7.11 34.70 -37.96
N ALA A 349 7.70 33.72 -38.64
CA ALA A 349 7.19 33.17 -39.89
C ALA A 349 6.24 31.98 -39.59
N ALA A 350 5.00 32.07 -40.07
CA ALA A 350 3.94 31.10 -39.81
C ALA A 350 4.03 29.82 -40.66
N LEU A 351 3.74 28.67 -40.02
CA LEU A 351 3.57 27.33 -40.61
C LEU A 351 2.16 26.77 -40.28
N PRO A 352 1.63 25.78 -41.01
CA PRO A 352 0.18 25.55 -41.14
C PRO A 352 -0.49 24.89 -39.92
N VAL A 353 -1.72 25.34 -39.62
CA VAL A 353 -2.23 25.53 -38.25
C VAL A 353 -3.34 24.57 -37.80
N ALA A 354 -3.69 23.52 -38.55
CA ALA A 354 -4.99 22.86 -38.36
C ALA A 354 -5.10 21.85 -37.20
N ASP A 355 -4.02 21.18 -36.78
CA ASP A 355 -4.06 20.18 -35.69
C ASP A 355 -3.54 20.72 -34.34
N GLU A 356 -2.63 21.70 -34.37
CA GLU A 356 -2.05 22.32 -33.17
C GLU A 356 -3.08 23.15 -32.41
N GLN A 357 -4.04 23.80 -33.09
CA GLN A 357 -5.04 24.66 -32.45
C GLN A 357 -5.96 23.89 -31.51
N ALA A 358 -6.34 22.67 -31.87
CA ALA A 358 -7.17 21.82 -31.02
C ALA A 358 -6.40 21.30 -29.80
N ALA A 359 -5.13 20.92 -29.98
CA ALA A 359 -4.26 20.52 -28.87
C ALA A 359 -3.95 21.71 -27.93
N ALA A 360 -3.68 22.89 -28.48
CA ALA A 360 -3.46 24.12 -27.72
C ALA A 360 -4.71 24.57 -26.97
N MET A 361 -5.91 24.41 -27.55
CA MET A 361 -7.17 24.71 -26.88
C MET A 361 -7.42 23.77 -25.70
N ARG A 362 -7.14 22.46 -25.86
CA ARG A 362 -7.21 21.48 -24.76
C ARG A 362 -6.21 21.81 -23.65
N ALA A 363 -4.97 22.15 -24.00
CA ALA A 363 -3.94 22.55 -23.03
C ALA A 363 -4.32 23.83 -22.29
N ARG A 364 -4.90 24.83 -22.97
CA ARG A 364 -5.38 26.08 -22.35
C ARG A 364 -6.56 25.85 -21.42
N ALA A 365 -7.53 25.02 -21.82
CA ALA A 365 -8.65 24.65 -20.96
C ALA A 365 -8.16 23.93 -19.70
N PHE A 366 -7.27 22.94 -19.86
CA PHE A 366 -6.65 22.24 -18.74
C PHE A 366 -5.88 23.19 -17.80
N LEU A 367 -5.12 24.14 -18.34
CA LEU A 367 -4.41 25.14 -17.54
C LEU A 367 -5.37 26.06 -16.76
N ALA A 368 -6.48 26.46 -17.38
CA ALA A 368 -7.50 27.28 -16.73
C ALA A 368 -8.20 26.50 -15.60
N ASP A 369 -8.55 25.23 -15.86
CA ASP A 369 -9.16 24.34 -14.88
C ASP A 369 -8.20 24.07 -13.72
N PHE A 370 -6.92 23.80 -14.00
CA PHE A 370 -5.89 23.60 -12.99
C PHE A 370 -5.62 24.86 -12.16
N ALA A 371 -5.58 26.03 -12.81
CA ALA A 371 -5.45 27.30 -12.11
C ALA A 371 -6.64 27.57 -11.17
N ALA A 372 -7.82 27.07 -11.53
CA ALA A 372 -9.07 27.18 -10.77
C ALA A 372 -9.29 26.06 -9.75
N LEU A 373 -8.40 25.05 -9.66
CA LEU A 373 -8.53 23.98 -8.68
C LEU A 373 -8.53 24.55 -7.25
N PRO A 374 -9.50 24.17 -6.40
CA PRO A 374 -9.54 24.62 -5.02
C PRO A 374 -8.29 24.12 -4.28
N LEU A 375 -7.64 25.03 -3.56
CA LEU A 375 -6.51 24.72 -2.69
C LEU A 375 -6.96 23.69 -1.64
N LEU A 376 -6.11 22.71 -1.34
CA LEU A 376 -6.28 21.85 -0.17
C LEU A 376 -6.19 22.74 1.08
N GLN A 377 -7.33 23.21 1.56
CA GLN A 377 -7.40 23.89 2.84
C GLN A 377 -7.02 22.87 3.92
N PRO A 378 -6.18 23.23 4.91
CA PRO A 378 -5.95 22.39 6.07
C PRO A 378 -7.31 22.19 6.79
N GLY A 379 -7.93 21.02 6.61
CA GLY A 379 -9.19 20.65 7.28
C GLY A 379 -10.45 20.52 6.42
N ALA A 380 -10.41 20.70 5.10
CA ALA A 380 -11.60 20.48 4.26
C ALA A 380 -11.70 19.04 3.75
N GLU A 381 -12.71 18.29 4.22
CA GLU A 381 -13.04 16.96 3.72
C GLU A 381 -13.46 17.03 2.24
N ALA A 382 -12.64 16.48 1.35
CA ALA A 382 -13.03 16.23 -0.05
C ALA A 382 -13.96 15.00 -0.10
N GLN A 383 -15.26 15.23 -0.26
CA GLN A 383 -16.21 14.21 -0.68
C GLN A 383 -16.09 14.02 -2.20
N ASP A 384 -15.45 12.93 -2.60
CA ASP A 384 -15.34 12.53 -4.00
C ASP A 384 -16.57 11.67 -4.39
N PRO A 385 -17.42 12.07 -5.34
CA PRO A 385 -18.67 11.39 -5.64
C PRO A 385 -18.53 10.05 -6.39
N ASN A 386 -17.31 9.55 -6.62
CA ASN A 386 -17.10 8.33 -7.42
C ASN A 386 -16.22 7.24 -6.83
N ASN A 387 -15.84 7.31 -5.54
CA ASN A 387 -15.04 6.23 -4.94
C ASN A 387 -15.90 5.22 -4.15
N ARG A 388 -16.47 4.25 -4.86
CA ARG A 388 -16.87 2.97 -4.26
C ARG A 388 -15.62 2.09 -4.16
N ALA A 389 -15.30 1.71 -2.91
CA ALA A 389 -14.36 0.67 -2.50
C ALA A 389 -12.85 1.01 -2.55
N ALA A 390 -12.36 1.64 -1.47
CA ALA A 390 -11.12 1.26 -0.79
C ALA A 390 -11.03 2.03 0.55
N SER A 391 -11.49 1.42 1.64
CA SER A 391 -11.31 1.93 3.00
C SER A 391 -9.86 1.71 3.45
N GLY A 392 -8.95 2.59 3.04
CA GLY A 392 -7.67 2.78 3.71
C GLY A 392 -7.91 3.57 5.00
N GLY A 393 -7.64 2.96 6.15
CA GLY A 393 -7.87 3.55 7.46
C GLY A 393 -7.13 4.88 7.64
N LYS A 394 -7.86 5.99 7.61
CA LYS A 394 -7.37 7.30 8.05
C LYS A 394 -7.39 7.30 9.58
N VAL A 395 -6.22 7.39 10.20
CA VAL A 395 -6.09 7.60 11.65
C VAL A 395 -6.71 8.96 11.97
N SER A 396 -7.76 8.97 12.80
CA SER A 396 -8.45 10.22 13.14
C SER A 396 -7.51 11.15 13.92
N PRO A 397 -7.65 12.49 13.80
CA PRO A 397 -6.88 13.44 14.61
C PRO A 397 -7.02 13.18 16.11
N GLN A 398 -8.17 12.62 16.53
CA GLN A 398 -8.42 12.18 17.90
C GLN A 398 -7.61 10.94 18.30
N ALA A 399 -7.36 10.00 17.37
CA ALA A 399 -6.49 8.85 17.62
C ALA A 399 -5.01 9.27 17.72
N LEU A 400 -4.57 10.22 16.90
CA LEU A 400 -3.22 10.80 17.00
C LEU A 400 -3.04 11.57 18.32
N GLN A 401 -4.05 12.35 18.73
CA GLN A 401 -4.04 13.06 20.00
C GLN A 401 -4.04 12.10 21.19
N ARG A 402 -4.83 11.01 21.13
CA ARG A 402 -4.82 9.95 22.16
C ARG A 402 -3.47 9.24 22.23
N ALA A 403 -2.83 8.96 21.10
CA ALA A 403 -1.49 8.37 21.07
C ALA A 403 -0.44 9.31 21.69
N LEU A 404 -0.53 10.62 21.42
CA LEU A 404 0.33 11.63 22.03
C LEU A 404 0.09 11.75 23.55
N ASP A 405 -1.16 11.69 23.99
CA ASP A 405 -1.52 11.75 25.40
C ASP A 405 -1.12 10.46 26.15
N LEU A 406 -1.19 9.29 25.51
CA LEU A 406 -0.67 8.02 26.03
C LEU A 406 0.86 8.04 26.16
N MET A 407 1.58 8.58 25.17
CA MET A 407 3.02 8.73 25.25
C MET A 407 3.45 9.69 26.38
N ARG A 408 2.69 10.77 26.63
CA ARG A 408 2.92 11.67 27.78
C ARG A 408 2.54 11.03 29.12
N GLY A 409 1.50 10.20 29.14
CA GLY A 409 1.09 9.45 30.33
C GLY A 409 2.13 8.43 30.77
N LEU A 410 2.75 7.73 29.82
CA LEU A 410 3.86 6.81 30.07
C LEU A 410 5.12 7.53 30.58
N GLU A 411 5.37 8.77 30.16
CA GLU A 411 6.45 9.61 30.71
C GLU A 411 6.19 10.00 32.17
N ALA A 412 4.94 10.31 32.53
CA ALA A 412 4.56 10.62 33.90
C ALA A 412 4.60 9.38 34.83
N GLU A 413 4.20 8.19 34.35
CA GLU A 413 4.29 6.95 35.15
C GLU A 413 5.72 6.42 35.30
N ALA A 414 6.60 6.69 34.33
CA ALA A 414 8.03 6.34 34.42
C ALA A 414 8.77 7.12 35.52
N GLU A 415 8.35 8.35 35.85
CA GLU A 415 8.89 9.12 36.99
C GLU A 415 8.41 8.56 38.36
N LEU A 416 7.30 7.82 38.38
CA LEU A 416 6.67 7.29 39.59
C LEU A 416 7.00 5.81 39.88
N ASN A 417 7.54 5.06 38.92
CA ASN A 417 7.81 3.62 39.10
C ASN A 417 9.26 3.21 38.71
N PRO A 418 10.16 3.00 39.68
CA PRO A 418 11.56 2.66 39.41
C PRO A 418 11.76 1.31 38.71
N ALA A 419 10.81 0.38 38.81
CA ALA A 419 10.88 -0.91 38.11
C ALA A 419 10.73 -0.77 36.59
N LEU A 420 9.92 0.20 36.13
CA LEU A 420 9.66 0.46 34.72
C LEU A 420 10.82 1.24 34.08
N ALA A 421 11.42 2.16 34.82
CA ALA A 421 12.66 2.85 34.44
C ALA A 421 13.84 1.88 34.27
N THR A 422 13.92 0.85 35.12
CA THR A 422 14.99 -0.17 35.03
C THR A 422 14.84 -1.05 33.79
N LEU A 423 13.59 -1.34 33.37
CA LEU A 423 13.29 -2.19 32.21
C LEU A 423 13.50 -1.45 30.88
N LEU A 424 13.28 -0.13 30.87
CA LEU A 424 13.61 0.74 29.73
C LEU A 424 15.12 1.03 29.62
N ALA A 425 15.84 1.06 30.75
CA ALA A 425 17.29 1.30 30.77
C ALA A 425 18.12 0.07 30.39
N THR A 426 17.61 -1.16 30.58
CA THR A 426 18.32 -2.40 30.23
C THR A 426 18.18 -2.84 28.77
N GLN A 427 17.42 -2.13 27.94
CA GLN A 427 17.31 -2.35 26.49
C GLN A 427 17.97 -1.27 25.62
N ALA A 428 18.74 -0.36 26.23
CA ALA A 428 19.78 0.43 25.54
C ALA A 428 21.12 -0.33 25.56
#